data_AF-A0A7S3BSG5-F1
#
_entry.id   AF-A0A7S3BSG5-F1
#
_cell.length_a   1.000
_cell.length_b   1.000
_cell.length_c   1.000
_cell.angle_alpha   90.00
_cell.angle_beta   90.00
_cell.angle_gamma   90.00
#
_symmetry.space_group_name_H-M   'P 1'
#
loop_
_entity.id
_entity.type
_entity.pdbx_description
1 polymer ?
#
loop_
_entity_poly.entity_id
_entity_poly.type
_entity_poly.pdbx_seq_one_letter_code
_entity_poly.pdbx_strand_id
1 'polypeptide(L)'
;GVPYGAVNLRSGVAPDESTVTATAAAGTLSLEFGALARLSNRSAYERVARRARDAVWARRSQLGLVGAHIDVKTGEWTQQDAGVGTSIDSFYEYLLKQHVLFGDAEALRVYHEAVRAADAYISAGPWLVEVNMHAGTMAWQFLNALAAFWPGLRALGGEPEKGAGA
;
A
#
# COMPACT_ATOMS: atom_id res chain seq x y z
N GLY A 1 -5.37 -5.84 -13.18
CA GLY A 1 -4.00 -5.39 -12.84
C GLY A 1 -3.78 -5.62 -11.38
N VAL A 2 -4.68 -5.06 -10.59
CA VAL A 2 -4.99 -5.47 -9.21
C VAL A 2 -5.48 -6.94 -9.18
N PRO A 3 -4.99 -7.79 -8.24
CA PRO A 3 -5.44 -9.17 -8.07
C PRO A 3 -6.71 -9.27 -7.23
N TYR A 4 -7.47 -10.35 -7.41
CA TYR A 4 -8.61 -10.70 -6.53
C TYR A 4 -8.14 -11.01 -5.11
N GLY A 5 -9.05 -10.87 -4.13
CA GLY A 5 -8.78 -11.14 -2.72
C GLY A 5 -8.59 -12.63 -2.41
N ALA A 6 -9.34 -13.51 -3.08
CA ALA A 6 -9.16 -14.95 -2.96
C ALA A 6 -9.08 -15.66 -4.32
N VAL A 7 -8.54 -16.88 -4.27
CA VAL A 7 -8.42 -17.78 -5.42
C VAL A 7 -8.53 -19.22 -4.95
N ASN A 8 -9.24 -20.06 -5.69
CA ASN A 8 -9.20 -21.49 -5.47
C ASN A 8 -7.90 -22.05 -6.08
N LEU A 9 -7.09 -22.75 -5.27
CA LEU A 9 -5.78 -23.24 -5.71
C LEU A 9 -5.84 -24.29 -6.83
N ARG A 10 -6.98 -24.97 -7.03
CA ARG A 10 -7.18 -25.95 -8.10
C ARG A 10 -7.86 -25.34 -9.33
N SER A 11 -8.89 -24.52 -9.12
CA SER A 11 -9.78 -24.05 -10.20
C SER A 11 -9.63 -22.57 -10.56
N GLY A 12 -8.76 -21.82 -9.88
CA GLY A 12 -8.57 -20.40 -10.11
C GLY A 12 -9.63 -19.52 -9.43
N VAL A 13 -9.84 -18.32 -9.96
CA VAL A 13 -10.80 -17.35 -9.42
C VAL A 13 -12.22 -17.83 -9.70
N ALA A 14 -13.05 -17.93 -8.65
CA ALA A 14 -14.45 -18.33 -8.80
C ALA A 14 -15.25 -17.26 -9.57
N PRO A 15 -16.27 -17.63 -10.38
CA PRO A 15 -17.07 -16.65 -11.11
C PRO A 15 -17.79 -15.61 -10.22
N ASP A 16 -18.09 -15.99 -8.99
CA ASP A 16 -18.75 -15.21 -7.94
C ASP A 16 -17.80 -14.63 -6.89
N GLU A 17 -16.48 -14.74 -7.11
CA GLU A 17 -15.47 -14.12 -6.24
C GLU A 17 -15.70 -12.60 -6.15
N SER A 18 -15.58 -12.07 -4.93
CA SER A 18 -15.67 -10.63 -4.69
C SER A 18 -14.66 -9.89 -5.55
N THR A 19 -15.12 -8.86 -6.26
CA THR A 19 -14.23 -7.96 -7.00
C THR A 19 -13.52 -6.99 -6.08
N VAL A 20 -13.86 -6.93 -4.80
CA VAL A 20 -13.28 -6.00 -3.85
C VAL A 20 -12.09 -6.63 -3.14
N THR A 21 -10.95 -5.96 -3.15
CA THR A 21 -9.74 -6.36 -2.44
C THR A 21 -9.15 -5.20 -1.65
N ALA A 22 -8.37 -5.51 -0.62
CA ALA A 22 -7.65 -4.51 0.17
C ALA A 22 -6.40 -4.01 -0.57
N THR A 23 -5.99 -2.77 -0.33
CA THR A 23 -4.74 -2.20 -0.88
C THR A 23 -3.52 -3.03 -0.49
N ALA A 24 -3.44 -3.45 0.77
CA ALA A 24 -2.41 -4.36 1.26
C ALA A 24 -2.42 -5.68 0.48
N ALA A 25 -3.58 -6.35 0.35
CA ALA A 25 -3.67 -7.61 -0.38
C ALA A 25 -3.26 -7.47 -1.86
N ALA A 26 -3.59 -6.33 -2.48
CA ALA A 26 -3.27 -6.07 -3.87
C ALA A 26 -1.81 -5.70 -4.14
N GLY A 27 -1.17 -4.96 -3.23
CA GLY A 27 0.14 -4.36 -3.45
C GLY A 27 1.32 -5.10 -2.80
N THR A 28 1.04 -6.05 -1.91
CA THR A 28 2.03 -6.67 -1.01
C THR A 28 2.48 -8.05 -1.51
N LEU A 29 2.93 -8.12 -2.77
CA LEU A 29 3.47 -9.35 -3.38
C LEU A 29 4.88 -9.19 -3.96
N SER A 30 5.37 -7.95 -4.04
CA SER A 30 6.59 -7.60 -4.77
C SER A 30 7.86 -8.24 -4.20
N LEU A 31 7.92 -8.46 -2.88
CA LEU A 31 9.11 -9.05 -2.25
C LEU A 31 9.21 -10.54 -2.58
N GLU A 32 8.14 -11.29 -2.37
CA GLU A 32 8.07 -12.73 -2.59
C GLU A 32 8.22 -13.04 -4.08
N PHE A 33 7.50 -12.33 -4.93
CA PHE A 33 7.53 -12.56 -6.37
C PHE A 33 8.85 -12.08 -6.99
N GLY A 34 9.48 -11.04 -6.43
CA GLY A 34 10.82 -10.61 -6.80
C GLY A 34 11.90 -11.62 -6.43
N ALA A 35 11.81 -12.22 -5.24
CA ALA A 35 12.70 -13.30 -4.82
C ALA A 35 12.49 -14.56 -5.69
N LEU A 36 11.23 -14.96 -5.90
CA LEU A 36 10.89 -16.10 -6.75
C LEU A 36 11.36 -15.91 -8.19
N ALA A 37 11.24 -14.71 -8.75
CA ALA A 37 11.73 -14.41 -10.11
C ALA A 37 13.24 -14.65 -10.24
N ARG A 38 14.03 -14.25 -9.23
CA ARG A 38 15.49 -14.44 -9.20
C ARG A 38 15.87 -15.90 -9.02
N LEU A 39 15.22 -16.59 -8.07
CA LEU A 39 15.52 -17.99 -7.75
C LEU A 39 15.12 -18.96 -8.88
N SER A 40 14.02 -18.65 -9.59
CA SER A 40 13.51 -19.50 -10.68
C SER A 40 13.97 -19.06 -12.08
N ASN A 41 14.65 -17.91 -12.20
CA ASN A 41 14.94 -17.24 -13.46
C ASN A 41 13.68 -16.98 -14.33
N ARG A 42 12.53 -16.73 -13.68
CA ARG A 42 11.25 -16.43 -14.35
C ARG A 42 10.78 -15.04 -13.98
N SER A 43 11.10 -14.07 -14.83
CA SER A 43 10.74 -12.65 -14.64
C SER A 43 9.24 -12.36 -14.63
N ALA A 44 8.39 -13.33 -15.00
CA ALA A 44 6.93 -13.16 -14.97
C ALA A 44 6.40 -12.82 -13.57
N TYR A 45 6.93 -13.44 -12.51
CA TYR A 45 6.51 -13.18 -11.13
C TYR A 45 6.72 -11.70 -10.76
N GLU A 46 7.95 -11.21 -10.91
CA GLU A 46 8.26 -9.81 -10.60
C GLU A 46 7.45 -8.83 -11.45
N ARG A 47 7.25 -9.11 -12.75
CA ARG A 47 6.43 -8.24 -13.61
C ARG A 47 4.98 -8.13 -13.15
N VAL A 48 4.34 -9.23 -12.76
CA VAL A 48 2.93 -9.18 -12.35
C VAL A 48 2.75 -8.51 -11.00
N ALA A 49 3.67 -8.71 -10.05
CA ALA A 49 3.62 -8.04 -8.75
C ALA A 49 3.84 -6.52 -8.88
N ARG A 50 4.83 -6.10 -9.67
CA ARG A 50 5.05 -4.68 -10.01
C ARG A 50 3.82 -4.05 -10.65
N ARG A 51 3.22 -4.73 -11.63
CA ARG A 51 2.01 -4.26 -12.30
C ARG A 51 0.84 -4.10 -11.33
N ALA A 52 0.70 -4.97 -10.33
CA ALA A 52 -0.34 -4.85 -9.31
C ALA A 52 -0.14 -3.63 -8.42
N ARG A 53 1.07 -3.46 -7.85
CA ARG A 53 1.49 -2.28 -7.09
C ARG A 53 1.25 -0.99 -7.89
N ASP A 54 1.71 -0.94 -9.13
CA ASP A 54 1.58 0.25 -9.99
C ASP A 54 0.12 0.55 -10.32
N ALA A 55 -0.71 -0.49 -10.49
CA ALA A 55 -2.14 -0.31 -10.73
C ALA A 55 -2.87 0.30 -9.53
N VAL A 56 -2.48 -0.08 -8.30
CA VAL A 56 -2.97 0.54 -7.06
C VAL A 56 -2.49 1.99 -6.98
N TRP A 57 -1.19 2.23 -7.13
CA TRP A 57 -0.62 3.57 -7.03
C TRP A 57 -1.14 4.55 -8.08
N ALA A 58 -1.41 4.08 -9.29
CA ALA A 58 -1.99 4.88 -10.36
C ALA A 58 -3.39 5.42 -10.04
N ARG A 59 -4.07 4.84 -9.04
CA ARG A 59 -5.42 5.21 -8.62
C ARG A 59 -5.45 6.06 -7.35
N ARG A 60 -4.29 6.44 -6.81
CA ARG A 60 -4.22 7.37 -5.69
C ARG A 60 -4.99 8.66 -6.00
N SER A 61 -5.48 9.32 -4.96
CA SER A 61 -6.15 10.60 -5.09
C SER A 61 -5.18 11.71 -5.49
N GLN A 62 -5.71 12.90 -5.77
CA GLN A 62 -4.89 14.10 -5.99
C GLN A 62 -4.04 14.47 -4.77
N LEU A 63 -4.41 14.02 -3.57
CA LEU A 63 -3.64 14.19 -2.34
C LEU A 63 -2.48 13.19 -2.21
N GLY A 64 -2.36 12.23 -3.14
CA GLY A 64 -1.35 11.17 -3.08
C GLY A 64 -1.71 10.02 -2.14
N LEU A 65 -2.99 9.91 -1.73
CA LEU A 65 -3.47 8.88 -0.81
C LEU A 65 -4.14 7.74 -1.57
N VAL A 66 -4.09 6.53 -1.01
CA VAL A 66 -4.80 5.33 -1.51
C VAL A 66 -5.87 4.92 -0.52
N GLY A 67 -6.99 4.40 -1.02
CA GLY A 67 -8.08 3.91 -0.17
C GLY A 67 -7.80 2.52 0.42
N ALA A 68 -8.64 2.09 1.35
CA ALA A 68 -8.53 0.78 2.00
C ALA A 68 -8.92 -0.37 1.06
N HIS A 69 -9.99 -0.21 0.26
CA HIS A 69 -10.50 -1.27 -0.61
C HIS A 69 -10.82 -0.76 -2.02
N ILE A 70 -10.50 -1.58 -3.02
CA ILE A 70 -10.58 -1.29 -4.44
C ILE A 70 -11.29 -2.43 -5.19
N ASP A 71 -12.14 -2.08 -6.14
CA ASP A 71 -12.71 -3.04 -7.10
C ASP A 71 -11.69 -3.37 -8.20
N VAL A 72 -11.35 -4.65 -8.36
CA VAL A 72 -10.33 -5.13 -9.29
C VAL A 72 -10.73 -5.01 -10.77
N LYS A 73 -12.04 -4.92 -11.07
CA LYS A 73 -12.57 -4.82 -12.43
C LYS A 73 -12.70 -3.37 -12.86
N THR A 74 -13.34 -2.53 -12.04
CA THR A 74 -13.56 -1.11 -12.36
C THR A 74 -12.33 -0.27 -12.03
N GLY A 75 -11.60 -0.65 -10.98
CA GLY A 75 -10.52 0.14 -10.43
C GLY A 75 -10.99 1.28 -9.53
N GLU A 76 -12.27 1.31 -9.16
CA GLU A 76 -12.83 2.30 -8.25
C GLU A 76 -12.58 1.93 -6.79
N TRP A 77 -12.38 2.93 -5.94
CA TRP A 77 -12.24 2.73 -4.49
C TRP A 77 -13.61 2.50 -3.86
N THR A 78 -13.83 1.29 -3.34
CA THR A 78 -15.07 0.92 -2.64
C THR A 78 -15.04 1.31 -1.16
N GLN A 79 -13.84 1.48 -0.59
CA GLN A 79 -13.64 2.10 0.71
C GLN A 79 -12.52 3.14 0.57
N GLN A 80 -12.91 4.40 0.71
CA GLN A 80 -12.06 5.58 0.47
C GLN A 80 -11.32 6.07 1.71
N ASP A 81 -11.40 5.35 2.83
CA ASP A 81 -10.58 5.63 4.01
C ASP A 81 -9.11 5.39 3.65
N ALA A 82 -8.28 6.38 3.93
CA ALA A 82 -6.85 6.37 3.77
C ALA A 82 -6.19 6.49 5.15
N GLY A 83 -5.16 5.70 5.35
CA GLY A 83 -4.40 5.64 6.58
C GLY A 83 -3.11 4.85 6.34
N VAL A 84 -2.40 4.59 7.42
CA VAL A 84 -1.23 3.69 7.41
C VAL A 84 -1.53 2.39 8.16
N GLY A 85 -2.76 2.17 8.62
CA GLY A 85 -3.15 0.98 9.37
C GLY A 85 -3.80 -0.10 8.49
N THR A 86 -4.75 -0.82 9.07
CA THR A 86 -5.50 -1.94 8.46
C THR A 86 -5.82 -1.72 6.98
N SER A 87 -5.68 -2.79 6.20
CA SER A 87 -5.97 -2.84 4.76
C SER A 87 -5.02 -2.03 3.85
N ILE A 88 -4.10 -1.24 4.41
CA ILE A 88 -3.16 -0.42 3.62
C ILE A 88 -1.72 -0.65 4.06
N ASP A 89 -1.45 -0.69 5.36
CA ASP A 89 -0.17 -0.91 6.05
C ASP A 89 1.03 -1.35 5.17
N SER A 90 1.05 -2.61 4.80
CA SER A 90 2.14 -3.32 4.13
C SER A 90 2.38 -2.85 2.70
N PHE A 91 1.45 -2.10 2.09
CA PHE A 91 1.70 -1.40 0.84
C PHE A 91 2.88 -0.44 0.99
N TYR A 92 2.91 0.37 2.05
CA TYR A 92 4.02 1.29 2.32
C TYR A 92 5.31 0.54 2.61
N GLU A 93 5.23 -0.54 3.40
CA GLU A 93 6.40 -1.36 3.70
C GLU A 93 7.04 -1.94 2.45
N TYR A 94 6.22 -2.45 1.53
CA TYR A 94 6.70 -3.12 0.32
C TYR A 94 7.31 -2.14 -0.67
N LEU A 95 6.83 -0.89 -0.71
CA LEU A 95 7.48 0.15 -1.52
C LEU A 95 8.94 0.38 -1.09
N LEU A 96 9.19 0.56 0.20
CA LEU A 96 10.56 0.75 0.69
C LEU A 96 11.38 -0.54 0.59
N LYS A 97 10.84 -1.66 1.08
CA LYS A 97 11.57 -2.94 1.14
C LYS A 97 11.91 -3.47 -0.26
N GLN A 98 11.10 -3.17 -1.28
CA GLN A 98 11.40 -3.53 -2.66
C GLN A 98 12.65 -2.79 -3.17
N HIS A 99 12.82 -1.51 -2.79
CA HIS A 99 14.06 -0.80 -3.05
C HIS A 99 15.25 -1.43 -2.31
N VAL A 100 15.10 -1.67 -1.01
CA VAL A 100 16.17 -2.23 -0.18
C VAL A 100 16.65 -3.59 -0.69
N LEU A 101 15.73 -4.49 -1.06
CA LEU A 101 16.09 -5.84 -1.51
C LEU A 101 16.57 -5.90 -2.96
N PHE A 102 16.00 -5.08 -3.85
CA PHE A 102 16.16 -5.26 -5.29
C PHE A 102 16.71 -4.03 -6.03
N GLY A 103 17.01 -2.94 -5.34
CA GLY A 103 17.50 -1.69 -5.94
C GLY A 103 16.45 -0.96 -6.79
N ASP A 104 15.16 -1.19 -6.53
CA ASP A 104 14.08 -0.58 -7.29
C ASP A 104 13.93 0.92 -6.98
N ALA A 105 14.50 1.77 -7.83
CA ALA A 105 14.42 3.23 -7.68
C ALA A 105 12.99 3.78 -7.82
N GLU A 106 12.14 3.12 -8.60
CA GLU A 106 10.75 3.56 -8.78
C GLU A 106 9.93 3.28 -7.53
N ALA A 107 10.12 2.12 -6.89
CA ALA A 107 9.48 1.82 -5.61
C ALA A 107 9.87 2.83 -4.53
N LEU A 108 11.15 3.24 -4.49
CA LEU A 108 11.62 4.26 -3.55
C LEU A 108 10.98 5.64 -3.83
N ARG A 109 10.87 6.04 -5.11
CA ARG A 109 10.21 7.28 -5.50
C ARG A 109 8.76 7.28 -5.01
N VAL A 110 8.04 6.19 -5.26
CA VAL A 110 6.65 6.01 -4.82
C VAL A 110 6.53 6.01 -3.30
N TYR A 111 7.45 5.34 -2.58
CA TYR A 111 7.51 5.36 -1.12
C TYR A 111 7.58 6.79 -0.59
N HIS A 112 8.54 7.60 -1.04
CA HIS A 112 8.68 8.97 -0.56
C HIS A 112 7.48 9.86 -0.93
N GLU A 113 6.84 9.63 -2.07
CA GLU A 113 5.58 10.32 -2.41
C GLU A 113 4.45 9.96 -1.45
N ALA A 114 4.30 8.67 -1.15
CA ALA A 114 3.28 8.16 -0.24
C ALA A 114 3.51 8.65 1.20
N VAL A 115 4.76 8.66 1.67
CA VAL A 115 5.09 9.18 3.01
C VAL A 115 4.86 10.69 3.10
N ARG A 116 5.21 11.48 2.07
CA ARG A 116 4.88 12.91 2.05
C ARG A 116 3.38 13.17 2.16
N ALA A 117 2.56 12.37 1.48
CA ALA A 117 1.10 12.48 1.58
C ALA A 117 0.61 12.09 3.00
N ALA A 118 1.14 11.01 3.58
CA ALA A 118 0.81 10.61 4.94
C ALA A 118 1.23 11.65 5.98
N ASP A 119 2.39 12.27 5.81
CA ASP A 119 2.86 13.36 6.66
C ASP A 119 1.97 14.62 6.59
N ALA A 120 1.32 14.86 5.45
CA ALA A 120 0.45 16.01 5.25
C ALA A 120 -0.97 15.80 5.78
N TYR A 121 -1.50 14.58 5.65
CA TYR A 121 -2.93 14.33 5.88
C TYR A 121 -3.24 13.29 6.96
N ILE A 122 -2.35 12.31 7.19
CA ILE A 122 -2.56 11.22 8.15
C ILE A 122 -1.92 11.54 9.51
N SER A 123 -0.85 12.33 9.53
CA SER A 123 -0.14 12.70 10.75
C SER A 123 -0.81 13.88 11.44
N ALA A 124 -1.35 13.67 12.64
CA ALA A 124 -2.01 14.68 13.47
C ALA A 124 -1.33 14.75 14.85
N GLY A 125 -0.26 15.54 14.95
CA GLY A 125 0.59 15.56 16.14
C GLY A 125 1.25 14.18 16.36
N PRO A 126 1.12 13.55 17.54
CA PRO A 126 1.64 12.20 17.78
C PRO A 126 0.74 11.09 17.22
N TRP A 127 -0.42 11.43 16.65
CA TRP A 127 -1.41 10.46 16.22
C TRP A 127 -1.37 10.21 14.71
N LEU A 128 -1.65 8.97 14.34
CA LEU A 128 -1.92 8.57 12.96
C LEU A 128 -3.42 8.36 12.83
N VAL A 129 -4.08 9.23 12.05
CA VAL A 129 -5.54 9.22 11.88
C VAL A 129 -5.94 8.62 10.53
N GLU A 130 -7.16 8.11 10.43
CA GLU A 130 -7.75 7.70 9.16
C GLU A 130 -8.55 8.86 8.56
N VAL A 131 -8.33 9.15 7.27
CA VAL A 131 -8.91 10.28 6.55
C VAL A 131 -9.61 9.82 5.28
N ASN A 132 -10.57 10.59 4.75
CA ASN A 132 -11.04 10.36 3.40
C ASN A 132 -9.93 10.67 2.39
N MET A 133 -9.62 9.75 1.48
CA MET A 133 -8.49 9.88 0.56
C MET A 133 -8.57 11.10 -0.38
N HIS A 134 -9.77 11.58 -0.70
CA HIS A 134 -9.98 12.71 -1.61
C HIS A 134 -10.07 14.05 -0.88
N ALA A 135 -10.70 14.07 0.29
CA ALA A 135 -10.90 15.30 1.07
C ALA A 135 -9.78 15.58 2.08
N GLY A 136 -9.05 14.55 2.52
CA GLY A 136 -8.04 14.67 3.60
C GLY A 136 -8.65 14.94 4.98
N THR A 137 -9.97 14.89 5.11
CA THR A 137 -10.70 15.09 6.37
C THR A 137 -10.76 13.79 7.15
N MET A 138 -10.60 13.87 8.48
CA MET A 138 -10.70 12.72 9.38
C MET A 138 -12.01 11.96 9.17
N ALA A 139 -11.89 10.66 8.90
CA ALA A 139 -13.02 9.75 8.72
C ALA A 139 -13.39 9.09 10.06
N TRP A 140 -12.39 8.71 10.85
CA TRP A 140 -12.57 7.97 12.10
C TRP A 140 -11.69 8.50 13.23
N GLN A 141 -12.18 8.37 14.47
CA GLN A 141 -11.48 8.78 15.70
C GLN A 141 -11.09 7.56 16.54
N PHE A 142 -10.40 6.59 15.97
CA PHE A 142 -9.84 5.46 16.71
C PHE A 142 -8.36 5.26 16.39
N LEU A 143 -7.62 4.69 17.33
CA LEU A 143 -6.24 4.28 17.13
C LEU A 143 -6.22 2.91 16.45
N ASN A 144 -5.56 2.84 15.29
CA ASN A 144 -5.32 1.58 14.62
C ASN A 144 -4.03 0.94 15.15
N ALA A 145 -4.13 -0.15 15.93
CA ALA A 145 -2.96 -0.80 16.50
C ALA A 145 -1.96 -1.30 15.44
N LEU A 146 -2.43 -1.62 14.23
CA LEU A 146 -1.55 -2.03 13.13
C LEU A 146 -0.68 -0.87 12.63
N ALA A 147 -1.07 0.39 12.82
CA ALA A 147 -0.25 1.55 12.45
C ALA A 147 1.06 1.66 13.26
N ALA A 148 1.27 0.84 14.29
CA ALA A 148 2.48 0.83 15.11
C ALA A 148 3.76 0.44 14.34
N PHE A 149 3.67 -0.17 13.15
CA PHE A 149 4.88 -0.39 12.31
C PHE A 149 5.43 0.92 11.73
N TRP A 150 4.60 1.96 11.62
CA TRP A 150 4.90 3.16 10.84
C TRP A 150 6.19 3.87 11.28
N PRO A 151 6.43 4.15 12.58
CA PRO A 151 7.70 4.76 13.01
C PRO A 151 8.92 3.90 12.66
N GLY A 152 8.81 2.57 12.76
CA GLY A 152 9.87 1.64 12.37
C GLY A 152 10.16 1.67 10.88
N LEU A 153 9.12 1.76 10.03
CA LEU A 153 9.30 1.90 8.59
C LEU A 153 9.98 3.23 8.24
N ARG A 154 9.58 4.33 8.89
CA ARG A 154 10.20 5.64 8.69
C ARG A 154 11.68 5.66 9.07
N ALA A 155 12.03 5.07 10.22
CA ALA A 155 13.41 4.93 10.65
C ALA A 155 14.24 4.14 9.63
N LEU A 156 13.71 3.04 9.10
CA LEU A 156 14.36 2.27 8.02
C LEU A 156 14.54 3.09 6.74
N GLY A 157 13.57 3.95 6.41
CA GLY A 157 13.60 4.84 5.25
C GLY A 157 14.55 6.05 5.39
N GLY A 158 15.23 6.19 6.54
CA GLY A 158 16.07 7.36 6.83
C GLY A 158 15.25 8.63 7.10
N GLU A 159 13.96 8.50 7.37
CA GLU A 159 13.08 9.60 7.73
C GLU A 159 12.89 9.60 9.26
N PRO A 160 13.61 10.46 10.01
CA PRO A 160 13.36 10.58 11.44
C PRO A 160 11.92 11.06 11.67
N GLU A 161 11.31 10.67 12.80
CA GLU A 161 10.03 11.23 13.21
C GLU A 161 10.09 12.76 13.12
N LYS A 162 9.05 13.38 12.55
CA LYS A 162 8.82 14.81 12.78
C LYS A 162 8.60 14.93 14.28
N GLY A 163 9.66 15.30 15.01
CA GLY A 163 9.60 15.52 16.44
C GLY A 163 8.39 16.40 16.74
N ALA A 164 7.62 16.01 17.76
CA ALA A 164 6.54 16.85 18.26
C ALA A 164 7.13 18.24 18.50
N GLY A 165 6.78 19.19 17.62
CA GLY A 165 7.17 20.58 17.80
C GLY A 165 6.63 21.01 19.15
N ALA A 166 7.53 21.31 20.08
CA ALA A 166 7.25 22.07 21.28
C ALA A 166 6.93 23.52 20.92
#